data_AF-A0A495YZS0-F1
#
_entry.id   AF-A0A495YZS0-F1
#
_cell.length_a   1.000
_cell.length_b   1.000
_cell.length_c   1.000
_cell.angle_alpha   90.00
_cell.angle_beta   90.00
_cell.angle_gamma   90.00
#
_symmetry.space_group_name_H-M   'P 1'
#
loop_
_entity.id
_entity.type
_entity.pdbx_description
1 polymer ?
#
loop_
_entity_poly.entity_id
_entity_poly.type
_entity_poly.pdbx_seq_one_letter_code
_entity_poly.pdbx_strand_id
1 'polypeptide(L)'
;MKRIVIFICCLLFLALHLNACRVAQVLSTQYSENIASAAYGTEANHPGVNDGNLKTLATLPAQNERNFIIRFADVHPVRKIVIHNGNLFRFEMDYLNDETGKWETFDTVIQRRNVGDDRAQAEFVFDRLDFQTKMIRVTVTRTVDDAVINKIMAEPGDKIVDRRTTLAGRYFPHYRVMQPSVAQIREIEIYHLAEK
;
A
#
# COMPACT_ATOMS: atom_id res chain seq x y z
N MET A 1 21.94 55.45 18.83
CA MET A 1 20.74 54.93 18.14
C MET A 1 20.99 53.66 17.33
N LYS A 2 21.93 53.61 16.37
CA LYS A 2 22.18 52.41 15.53
C LYS A 2 22.47 51.11 16.30
N ARG A 3 23.23 51.16 17.41
CA ARG A 3 23.55 49.98 18.23
C ARG A 3 22.34 49.38 18.97
N ILE A 4 21.39 50.22 19.38
CA ILE A 4 20.17 49.77 20.09
C ILE A 4 19.24 49.05 19.12
N VAL A 5 19.11 49.56 17.89
CA VAL A 5 18.28 48.93 16.84
C VAL A 5 18.81 47.54 16.47
N ILE A 6 20.13 47.37 16.36
CA ILE A 6 20.75 46.07 16.08
C ILE A 6 20.47 45.07 17.22
N PHE A 7 20.60 45.52 18.47
CA PHE A 7 20.35 44.67 19.64
C PHE A 7 18.89 44.19 19.72
N ILE A 8 17.94 45.09 19.43
CA ILE A 8 16.51 44.77 19.39
C ILE A 8 16.19 43.79 18.25
N CYS A 9 16.77 43.98 17.05
CA CYS A 9 16.60 43.03 15.96
C CYS A 9 17.17 41.64 16.29
N CYS A 10 18.34 41.55 16.93
CA CYS A 10 18.92 40.28 17.34
C CYS A 10 18.04 39.56 18.39
N LEU A 11 17.47 40.29 19.35
CA LEU A 11 16.54 39.75 20.35
C LEU A 11 15.24 39.24 19.72
N LEU A 12 14.69 39.95 18.73
CA LEU A 12 13.51 39.52 17.97
C LEU A 12 13.80 38.24 17.16
N PHE A 13 14.94 38.15 16.49
CA PHE A 13 15.34 36.94 15.77
C PHE A 13 15.52 35.74 16.69
N LEU A 14 16.11 35.95 17.87
CA LEU A 14 16.27 34.90 18.89
C LEU A 14 14.91 34.42 19.42
N ALA A 15 13.99 35.35 19.70
CA ALA A 15 12.64 35.04 20.17
C ALA A 15 11.81 34.31 19.10
N LEU A 16 11.98 34.64 17.82
CA LEU A 16 11.33 33.95 16.70
C LEU A 16 11.89 32.52 16.51
N HIS A 17 13.21 32.31 16.64
CA HIS A 17 13.81 30.98 16.55
C HIS A 17 13.38 30.05 17.69
N LEU A 18 13.28 30.56 18.92
CA LEU A 18 12.85 29.78 20.09
C LEU A 18 11.37 29.39 20.02
N ASN A 19 10.53 30.22 19.40
CA ASN A 19 9.11 29.92 19.20
C ASN A 19 8.83 29.10 17.93
N ALA A 20 9.71 29.13 16.92
CA ALA A 20 9.56 28.35 15.69
C ALA A 20 9.49 26.83 15.98
N CYS A 21 10.24 26.35 16.98
CA CYS A 21 10.21 24.94 17.36
C CYS A 21 8.88 24.53 18.03
N ARG A 22 8.24 25.42 18.79
CA ARG A 22 6.91 25.19 19.39
C ARG A 22 5.80 25.27 18.35
N VAL A 23 5.88 26.21 17.42
CA VAL A 23 4.92 26.32 16.31
C VAL A 23 5.01 25.09 15.40
N ALA A 24 6.21 24.57 15.16
CA ALA A 24 6.40 23.32 14.41
C ALA A 24 5.76 22.10 15.10
N GLN A 25 5.77 22.02 16.44
CA GLN A 25 5.06 20.97 17.19
C GLN A 25 3.53 21.12 17.10
N VAL A 26 3.00 22.34 17.10
CA VAL A 26 1.54 22.59 16.96
C VAL A 26 1.03 22.29 15.54
N LEU A 27 1.91 22.39 14.55
CA LEU A 27 1.66 22.09 13.13
C LEU A 27 1.97 20.64 12.74
N SER A 28 2.51 19.82 13.65
CA SER A 28 2.74 18.39 13.40
C SER A 28 1.41 17.65 13.35
N THR A 29 1.14 17.02 12.20
CA THR A 29 0.02 16.07 12.07
C THR A 29 0.35 14.82 12.88
N GLN A 30 -0.31 14.64 14.02
CA GLN A 30 -0.21 13.41 14.79
C GLN A 30 -1.16 12.36 14.21
N TYR A 31 -0.64 11.16 13.95
CA TYR A 31 -1.43 10.01 13.52
C TYR A 31 -1.90 9.23 14.76
N SER A 32 -3.02 8.51 14.60
CA SER A 32 -3.51 7.55 15.58
C SER A 32 -2.55 6.37 15.76
N GLU A 33 -2.91 5.46 16.67
CA GLU A 33 -2.36 4.10 16.67
C GLU A 33 -2.80 3.34 15.41
N ASN A 34 -2.11 2.24 15.08
CA ASN A 34 -2.44 1.40 13.92
C ASN A 34 -3.79 0.68 14.14
N ILE A 35 -4.86 1.23 13.56
CA ILE A 35 -6.22 0.67 13.69
C ILE A 35 -6.38 -0.66 12.95
N ALA A 36 -5.47 -1.03 12.07
CA ALA A 36 -5.49 -2.34 11.42
C ALA A 36 -5.07 -3.47 12.37
N SER A 37 -4.36 -3.17 13.47
CA SER A 37 -3.79 -4.18 14.35
C SER A 37 -4.87 -5.08 14.97
N ALA A 38 -4.59 -6.38 14.99
CA ALA A 38 -5.46 -7.38 15.61
C ALA A 38 -5.70 -7.12 17.11
N ALA A 39 -4.80 -6.36 17.76
CA ALA A 39 -4.96 -5.94 19.16
C ALA A 39 -6.22 -5.08 19.41
N TYR A 40 -6.74 -4.40 18.37
CA TYR A 40 -7.95 -3.57 18.45
C TYR A 40 -9.21 -4.27 17.94
N GLY A 41 -9.18 -5.61 17.78
CA GLY A 41 -10.34 -6.39 17.31
C GLY A 41 -10.53 -6.37 15.78
N THR A 42 -9.54 -5.88 15.04
CA THR A 42 -9.55 -5.92 13.58
C THR A 42 -9.22 -7.31 13.06
N GLU A 43 -10.02 -7.82 12.13
CA GLU A 43 -9.84 -9.13 11.53
C GLU A 43 -9.16 -9.02 10.16
N ALA A 44 -8.31 -9.99 9.85
CA ALA A 44 -7.76 -10.16 8.51
C ALA A 44 -8.01 -11.57 7.99
N ASN A 45 -8.12 -11.72 6.67
CA ASN A 45 -8.27 -13.05 6.06
C ASN A 45 -7.00 -13.92 6.18
N HIS A 46 -5.88 -13.32 6.59
CA HIS A 46 -4.68 -14.01 7.02
C HIS A 46 -4.11 -13.30 8.26
N PRO A 47 -3.88 -13.97 9.40
CA PRO A 47 -3.53 -13.32 10.67
C PRO A 47 -2.21 -12.55 10.63
N GLY A 48 -1.23 -13.04 9.85
CA GLY A 48 0.03 -12.34 9.65
C GLY A 48 -0.07 -11.03 8.86
N VAL A 49 -1.26 -10.57 8.45
CA VAL A 49 -1.43 -9.26 7.79
C VAL A 49 -1.41 -8.13 8.81
N ASN A 50 -1.80 -8.39 10.05
CA ASN A 50 -2.03 -7.37 11.07
C ASN A 50 -1.64 -7.82 12.49
N ASP A 51 -0.63 -8.69 12.61
CA ASP A 51 -0.15 -9.23 13.88
C ASP A 51 0.86 -8.33 14.62
N GLY A 52 1.25 -7.18 14.03
CA GLY A 52 2.25 -6.28 14.60
C GLY A 52 3.69 -6.76 14.45
N ASN A 53 3.96 -7.80 13.65
CA ASN A 53 5.28 -8.40 13.52
C ASN A 53 5.75 -8.47 12.06
N LEU A 54 6.60 -7.52 11.68
CA LEU A 54 7.23 -7.43 10.35
C LEU A 54 8.05 -8.67 9.91
N LYS A 55 8.36 -9.59 10.84
CA LYS A 55 9.02 -10.86 10.51
C LYS A 55 8.04 -11.92 10.01
N THR A 56 6.76 -11.80 10.32
CA THR A 56 5.70 -12.67 9.81
C THR A 56 5.49 -12.40 8.32
N LEU A 57 5.16 -13.44 7.56
CA LEU A 57 4.76 -13.32 6.16
C LEU A 57 3.33 -13.86 6.01
N ALA A 58 2.41 -12.97 5.68
CA ALA A 58 1.09 -13.34 5.21
C ALA A 58 1.17 -13.83 3.77
N THR A 59 0.66 -15.02 3.51
CA THR A 59 0.75 -15.64 2.18
C THR A 59 -0.62 -15.96 1.60
N LEU A 60 -0.76 -15.74 0.30
CA LEU A 60 -1.90 -16.20 -0.49
C LEU A 60 -1.44 -17.22 -1.52
N PRO A 61 -2.26 -18.25 -1.81
CA PRO A 61 -1.87 -19.30 -2.73
C PRO A 61 -1.62 -18.78 -4.14
N ALA A 62 -0.86 -19.55 -4.92
CA ALA A 62 -0.52 -19.29 -6.31
C ALA A 62 -1.73 -19.46 -7.25
N GLN A 63 -2.69 -18.54 -7.14
CA GLN A 63 -3.95 -18.50 -7.89
C GLN A 63 -4.14 -17.13 -8.55
N ASN A 64 -5.09 -17.03 -9.48
CA ASN A 64 -5.35 -15.75 -10.15
C ASN A 64 -5.98 -14.71 -9.21
N GLU A 65 -6.86 -15.15 -8.33
CA GLU A 65 -7.51 -14.32 -7.33
C GLU A 65 -6.69 -14.36 -6.03
N ARG A 66 -6.06 -13.24 -5.71
CA ARG A 66 -5.19 -13.09 -4.53
C ARG A 66 -5.55 -11.78 -3.85
N ASN A 67 -6.36 -11.86 -2.80
CA ASN A 67 -6.84 -10.70 -2.06
C ASN A 67 -6.41 -10.78 -0.60
N PHE A 68 -5.68 -9.78 -0.10
CA PHE A 68 -5.55 -9.56 1.34
C PHE A 68 -6.67 -8.64 1.78
N ILE A 69 -7.39 -8.99 2.84
CA ILE A 69 -8.57 -8.26 3.28
C ILE A 69 -8.44 -7.98 4.77
N ILE A 70 -8.66 -6.72 5.14
CA ILE A 70 -8.80 -6.25 6.52
C ILE A 70 -10.25 -5.83 6.74
N ARG A 71 -10.81 -6.24 7.88
CA ARG A 71 -12.16 -5.91 8.33
C ARG A 71 -12.09 -5.32 9.73
N PHE A 72 -12.59 -4.10 9.85
CA PHE A 72 -12.76 -3.44 11.14
C PHE A 72 -14.10 -3.84 11.78
N ALA A 73 -14.19 -3.69 13.10
CA ALA A 73 -15.43 -3.92 13.84
C ALA A 73 -16.50 -2.87 13.46
N ASP A 74 -16.07 -1.61 13.33
CA ASP A 74 -16.89 -0.46 12.98
C ASP A 74 -16.34 0.29 11.76
N VAL A 75 -17.07 1.29 11.26
CA VAL A 75 -16.58 2.15 10.17
C VAL A 75 -15.54 3.13 10.74
N HIS A 76 -14.33 3.13 10.17
CA HIS A 76 -13.26 4.03 10.59
C HIS A 76 -12.87 5.02 9.49
N PRO A 77 -12.49 6.26 9.87
CA PRO A 77 -11.81 7.16 8.94
C PRO A 77 -10.42 6.63 8.61
N VAL A 78 -10.02 6.74 7.35
CA VAL A 78 -8.71 6.31 6.86
C VAL A 78 -7.97 7.49 6.25
N ARG A 79 -6.75 7.72 6.75
CA ARG A 79 -5.92 8.90 6.38
C ARG A 79 -4.56 8.50 5.85
N LYS A 80 -4.04 7.37 6.30
CA LYS A 80 -2.78 6.81 5.83
C LYS A 80 -2.86 5.28 5.87
N ILE A 81 -2.31 4.64 4.84
CA ILE A 81 -2.10 3.20 4.80
C ILE A 81 -0.61 2.95 4.50
N VAL A 82 0.00 2.00 5.21
CA VAL A 82 1.36 1.51 4.94
C VAL A 82 1.29 0.02 4.68
N ILE A 83 1.90 -0.44 3.59
CA ILE A 83 2.05 -1.86 3.28
C ILE A 83 3.53 -2.21 3.36
N HIS A 84 3.86 -3.07 4.31
CA HIS A 84 5.16 -3.72 4.40
C HIS A 84 5.17 -4.90 3.44
N ASN A 85 5.84 -4.74 2.32
CA ASN A 85 5.76 -5.66 1.19
C ASN A 85 6.63 -6.91 1.40
N GLY A 86 6.13 -8.06 0.96
CA GLY A 86 6.93 -9.25 0.76
C GLY A 86 7.45 -9.32 -0.68
N ASN A 87 6.55 -9.47 -1.64
CA ASN A 87 6.92 -9.70 -3.05
C ASN A 87 5.93 -9.12 -4.08
N LEU A 88 5.03 -8.21 -3.67
CA LEU A 88 4.07 -7.60 -4.56
C LEU A 88 4.76 -6.69 -5.57
N PHE A 89 4.35 -6.79 -6.84
CA PHE A 89 4.86 -5.96 -7.93
C PHE A 89 3.77 -5.06 -8.53
N ARG A 90 2.54 -5.56 -8.63
CA ARG A 90 1.36 -4.80 -9.07
C ARG A 90 0.14 -5.23 -8.27
N PHE A 91 -0.61 -4.27 -7.76
CA PHE A 91 -1.83 -4.52 -7.00
C PHE A 91 -2.74 -3.30 -7.00
N GLU A 92 -4.01 -3.52 -6.67
CA GLU A 92 -5.02 -2.48 -6.53
C GLU A 92 -5.38 -2.35 -5.05
N MET A 93 -5.67 -1.12 -4.64
CA MET A 93 -6.11 -0.77 -3.30
C MET A 93 -7.58 -0.39 -3.35
N ASP A 94 -8.41 -1.18 -2.67
CA ASP A 94 -9.84 -0.99 -2.63
C ASP A 94 -10.33 -0.74 -1.20
N TYR A 95 -11.37 0.06 -1.06
CA TYR A 95 -12.18 0.13 0.15
C TYR A 95 -13.62 -0.29 -0.15
N LEU A 96 -14.31 -0.80 0.87
CA LEU A 96 -15.74 -1.07 0.76
C LEU A 96 -16.50 0.23 1.07
N ASN A 97 -17.17 0.79 0.06
CA ASN A 97 -18.04 1.94 0.25
C ASN A 97 -19.29 1.48 1.03
N ASP A 98 -19.51 2.05 2.20
CA ASP A 98 -20.59 1.62 3.11
C ASP A 98 -21.98 2.05 2.59
N GLU A 99 -22.07 3.15 1.85
CA GLU A 99 -23.33 3.66 1.27
C GLU A 99 -23.78 2.79 0.09
N THR A 100 -22.85 2.39 -0.78
CA THR A 100 -23.18 1.64 -2.01
C THR A 100 -23.03 0.12 -1.86
N GLY A 101 -22.32 -0.33 -0.82
CA GLY A 101 -21.97 -1.74 -0.61
C GLY A 101 -21.02 -2.31 -1.65
N LYS A 102 -20.33 -1.45 -2.42
CA LYS A 102 -19.43 -1.85 -3.51
C LYS A 102 -17.98 -1.59 -3.15
N TRP A 103 -17.09 -2.39 -3.72
CA TRP A 103 -15.66 -2.12 -3.68
C TRP A 103 -15.31 -0.98 -4.63
N GLU A 104 -14.62 0.03 -4.13
CA GLU A 104 -14.14 1.17 -4.89
C GLU A 104 -12.61 1.22 -4.81
N THR A 105 -11.96 1.27 -5.97
CA THR A 105 -10.50 1.36 -6.08
C THR A 105 -10.07 2.80 -5.91
N PHE A 106 -9.21 3.07 -4.93
CA PHE A 106 -8.64 4.41 -4.70
C PHE A 106 -7.21 4.55 -5.23
N ASP A 107 -6.48 3.43 -5.41
CA ASP A 107 -5.14 3.45 -6.00
C ASP A 107 -4.84 2.15 -6.77
N THR A 108 -3.96 2.26 -7.77
CA THR A 108 -3.39 1.13 -8.51
C THR A 108 -1.88 1.26 -8.50
N VAL A 109 -1.22 0.37 -7.77
CA VAL A 109 0.23 0.36 -7.65
C VAL A 109 0.87 -0.45 -8.77
N ILE A 110 1.84 0.15 -9.43
CA ILE A 110 2.79 -0.51 -10.31
C ILE A 110 4.19 -0.18 -9.78
N GLN A 111 4.89 -1.19 -9.28
CA GLN A 111 6.26 -1.02 -8.80
C GLN A 111 7.14 -0.41 -9.91
N ARG A 112 7.97 0.58 -9.53
CA ARG A 112 8.94 1.22 -10.43
C ARG A 112 10.05 0.23 -10.80
N ARG A 113 10.61 0.32 -12.01
CA ARG A 113 11.67 -0.60 -12.48
C ARG A 113 12.97 -0.54 -11.66
N ASN A 114 13.26 0.60 -11.03
CA ASN A 114 14.46 0.79 -10.21
C ASN A 114 14.10 0.66 -8.73
N VAL A 115 14.23 -0.56 -8.19
CA VAL A 115 14.12 -0.89 -6.77
C VAL A 115 15.49 -1.17 -6.12
N GLY A 116 16.58 -0.77 -6.79
CA GLY A 116 17.95 -1.02 -6.32
C GLY A 116 18.34 -2.49 -6.48
N ASP A 117 19.00 -3.04 -5.46
CA ASP A 117 19.41 -4.46 -5.41
C ASP A 117 18.25 -5.40 -5.02
N ASP A 118 17.15 -4.84 -4.53
CA ASP A 118 15.99 -5.61 -4.11
C ASP A 118 15.09 -5.98 -5.29
N ARG A 119 14.52 -7.18 -5.23
CA ARG A 119 13.58 -7.65 -6.26
C ARG A 119 12.22 -6.96 -6.15
N ALA A 120 11.80 -6.58 -4.95
CA ALA A 120 10.53 -5.95 -4.65
C ALA A 120 10.72 -4.69 -3.80
N GLN A 121 9.90 -3.66 -4.01
CA GLN A 121 9.90 -2.46 -3.16
C GLN A 121 9.45 -2.85 -1.75
N ALA A 122 10.24 -2.53 -0.71
CA ALA A 122 9.99 -3.00 0.64
C ALA A 122 8.73 -2.42 1.31
N GLU A 123 8.35 -1.18 0.97
CA GLU A 123 7.23 -0.47 1.62
C GLU A 123 6.46 0.38 0.61
N PHE A 124 5.12 0.40 0.73
CA PHE A 124 4.25 1.32 0.01
C PHE A 124 3.48 2.18 1.01
N VAL A 125 3.54 3.51 0.85
CA VAL A 125 2.87 4.47 1.72
C VAL A 125 1.84 5.25 0.91
N PHE A 126 0.60 5.24 1.38
CA PHE A 126 -0.51 6.03 0.84
C PHE A 126 -0.89 7.05 1.91
N ASP A 127 -0.65 8.33 1.64
CA ASP A 127 -0.93 9.44 2.55
C ASP A 127 -2.12 10.29 2.06
N ARG A 128 -2.64 11.14 2.95
CA ARG A 128 -3.70 12.13 2.64
C ARG A 128 -4.98 11.51 2.07
N LEU A 129 -5.30 10.31 2.51
CA LEU A 129 -6.57 9.67 2.17
C LEU A 129 -7.72 10.39 2.90
N ASP A 130 -8.91 10.38 2.30
CA ASP A 130 -10.11 11.02 2.84
C ASP A 130 -11.36 10.19 2.53
N PHE A 131 -11.44 9.03 3.16
CA PHE A 131 -12.62 8.17 3.10
C PHE A 131 -12.83 7.45 4.44
N GLN A 132 -14.01 6.86 4.60
CA GLN A 132 -14.35 6.01 5.73
C GLN A 132 -14.75 4.64 5.22
N THR A 133 -14.36 3.59 5.93
CA THR A 133 -14.72 2.23 5.54
C THR A 133 -14.64 1.27 6.72
N LYS A 134 -15.35 0.16 6.60
CA LYS A 134 -15.21 -1.02 7.45
C LYS A 134 -14.24 -2.07 6.88
N MET A 135 -13.83 -1.94 5.62
CA MET A 135 -12.95 -2.93 4.98
C MET A 135 -11.99 -2.32 3.96
N ILE A 136 -10.75 -2.82 3.98
CA ILE A 136 -9.74 -2.56 2.96
C ILE A 136 -9.39 -3.88 2.29
N ARG A 137 -9.16 -3.84 0.97
CA ARG A 137 -8.68 -4.97 0.18
C ARG A 137 -7.48 -4.58 -0.65
N VAL A 138 -6.46 -5.44 -0.61
CA VAL A 138 -5.31 -5.41 -1.52
C VAL A 138 -5.49 -6.52 -2.55
N THR A 139 -5.81 -6.13 -3.78
CA THR A 139 -6.03 -7.06 -4.90
C THR A 139 -4.72 -7.26 -5.67
N VAL A 140 -4.05 -8.41 -5.46
CA VAL A 140 -2.73 -8.68 -6.04
C VAL A 140 -2.87 -9.12 -7.49
N THR A 141 -2.47 -8.24 -8.41
CA THR A 141 -2.52 -8.54 -9.84
C THR A 141 -1.23 -9.16 -10.36
N ARG A 142 -0.08 -8.87 -9.74
CA ARG A 142 1.25 -9.42 -10.07
C ARG A 142 2.23 -9.41 -8.89
N THR A 143 3.03 -10.46 -8.74
CA THR A 143 4.22 -10.50 -7.87
C THR A 143 5.50 -10.47 -8.70
N VAL A 144 6.65 -10.31 -8.03
CA VAL A 144 7.98 -10.38 -8.68
C VAL A 144 8.39 -11.81 -9.07
N ASP A 145 7.65 -12.81 -8.58
CA ASP A 145 7.90 -14.25 -8.82
C ASP A 145 6.91 -14.85 -9.83
N ASP A 146 5.90 -14.10 -10.27
CA ASP A 146 4.96 -14.53 -11.30
C ASP A 146 5.69 -14.76 -12.64
N ALA A 147 5.50 -15.94 -13.22
CA ALA A 147 6.06 -16.28 -14.51
C ALA A 147 5.09 -15.94 -15.66
N VAL A 148 5.64 -15.68 -16.85
CA VAL A 148 4.84 -15.57 -18.08
C VAL A 148 5.29 -16.65 -19.04
N ILE A 149 4.42 -17.61 -19.29
CA ILE A 149 4.67 -18.74 -20.18
C ILE A 149 3.93 -18.55 -21.50
N ASN A 150 4.45 -19.15 -22.57
CA ASN A 150 3.79 -19.16 -23.87
C ASN A 150 2.99 -20.46 -24.02
N LYS A 151 1.69 -20.35 -24.32
CA LYS A 151 0.82 -21.48 -24.66
C LYS A 151 0.29 -21.33 -26.08
N ILE A 152 0.19 -22.42 -26.83
CA ILE A 152 -0.40 -22.42 -28.18
C ILE A 152 -1.94 -22.35 -28.10
N MET A 153 -2.52 -22.80 -26.99
CA MET A 153 -3.96 -22.77 -26.72
C MET A 153 -4.20 -22.25 -25.28
N ALA A 154 -5.22 -21.40 -25.11
CA ALA A 154 -5.64 -20.93 -23.79
C ALA A 154 -6.61 -21.92 -23.14
N GLU A 155 -6.42 -22.21 -21.86
CA GLU A 155 -7.28 -23.08 -21.05
C GLU A 155 -8.26 -22.25 -20.22
N PRO A 156 -9.41 -22.82 -19.80
CA PRO A 156 -10.31 -22.16 -18.86
C PRO A 156 -9.57 -21.77 -17.57
N GLY A 157 -9.66 -20.50 -17.19
CA GLY A 157 -8.94 -19.95 -16.04
C GLY A 157 -7.55 -19.38 -16.37
N ASP A 158 -7.05 -19.47 -17.61
CA ASP A 158 -5.80 -18.81 -17.97
C ASP A 158 -5.92 -17.28 -17.94
N LYS A 159 -5.02 -16.64 -17.19
CA LYS A 159 -4.87 -15.18 -17.19
C LYS A 159 -3.96 -14.76 -18.35
N ILE A 160 -4.59 -14.48 -19.49
CA ILE A 160 -3.88 -14.04 -20.71
C ILE A 160 -3.37 -12.60 -20.52
N VAL A 161 -2.06 -12.42 -20.62
CA VAL A 161 -1.38 -11.12 -20.52
C VAL A 161 -1.21 -10.48 -21.89
N ASP A 162 -0.98 -11.27 -22.93
CA ASP A 162 -0.68 -10.81 -24.29
C ASP A 162 -0.97 -11.92 -25.32
N ARG A 163 -1.13 -11.56 -26.59
CA ARG A 163 -1.30 -12.49 -27.72
C ARG A 163 -0.30 -12.12 -28.81
N ARG A 164 0.54 -13.09 -29.22
CA ARG A 164 1.55 -12.86 -30.24
C ARG A 164 1.34 -13.79 -31.41
N THR A 165 1.57 -13.26 -32.61
CA THR A 165 1.30 -13.95 -33.88
C THR A 165 2.58 -14.34 -34.60
N THR A 166 3.76 -13.97 -34.10
CA THR A 166 5.02 -14.18 -34.80
C THR A 166 6.12 -14.62 -33.84
N LEU A 167 6.83 -15.68 -34.21
CA LEU A 167 8.10 -16.09 -33.62
C LEU A 167 9.09 -16.34 -34.77
N ALA A 168 10.23 -15.65 -34.78
CA ALA A 168 11.26 -15.78 -35.82
C ALA A 168 10.73 -15.65 -37.28
N GLY A 169 9.83 -14.69 -37.54
CA GLY A 169 9.30 -14.41 -38.88
C GLY A 169 8.29 -15.44 -39.41
N ARG A 170 7.91 -16.45 -38.62
CA ARG A 170 6.87 -17.43 -38.96
C ARG A 170 5.61 -17.21 -38.11
N TYR A 171 4.44 -17.43 -38.72
CA TYR A 171 3.16 -17.31 -38.04
C TYR A 171 2.98 -18.48 -37.05
N PHE A 172 3.00 -18.16 -35.76
CA PHE A 172 2.74 -19.10 -34.66
C PHE A 172 1.92 -18.36 -33.60
N PRO A 173 0.58 -18.38 -33.69
CA PRO A 173 -0.26 -17.73 -32.70
C PRO A 173 -0.05 -18.40 -31.35
N HIS A 174 0.36 -17.63 -30.37
CA HIS A 174 0.52 -18.10 -29.00
C HIS A 174 0.02 -17.04 -28.01
N TYR A 175 -0.49 -17.54 -26.90
CA TYR A 175 -0.93 -16.78 -25.75
C TYR A 175 0.21 -16.66 -24.76
N ARG A 176 0.42 -15.47 -24.24
CA ARG A 176 1.29 -15.26 -23.08
C ARG A 176 0.41 -15.32 -21.85
N VAL A 177 0.54 -16.38 -21.07
CA VAL A 177 -0.29 -16.65 -19.90
C VAL A 177 0.53 -16.40 -18.65
N MET A 178 -0.06 -15.69 -17.68
CA MET A 178 0.53 -15.52 -16.37
C MET A 178 0.35 -16.80 -15.56
N GLN A 179 1.45 -17.33 -15.04
CA GLN A 179 1.45 -18.38 -14.05
C GLN A 179 1.65 -17.72 -12.68
N PRO A 180 0.60 -17.61 -11.85
CA PRO A 180 0.69 -16.96 -10.57
C PRO A 180 1.61 -17.75 -9.64
N SER A 181 2.28 -17.01 -8.76
CA SER A 181 3.09 -17.48 -7.65
C SER A 181 2.45 -17.03 -6.33
N VAL A 182 3.01 -17.50 -5.21
CA VAL A 182 2.56 -17.08 -3.87
C VAL A 182 2.72 -15.57 -3.71
N ALA A 183 1.66 -14.89 -3.28
CA ALA A 183 1.72 -13.47 -2.94
C ALA A 183 1.98 -13.28 -1.45
N GLN A 184 2.81 -12.31 -1.11
CA GLN A 184 3.33 -12.13 0.24
C GLN A 184 3.29 -10.66 0.68
N ILE A 185 2.73 -10.41 1.86
CA ILE A 185 2.78 -9.14 2.60
C ILE A 185 3.31 -9.45 4.01
N ARG A 186 4.06 -8.53 4.60
CA ARG A 186 4.52 -8.63 5.99
C ARG A 186 3.49 -8.07 6.96
N GLU A 187 3.00 -6.88 6.67
CA GLU A 187 2.02 -6.19 7.51
C GLU A 187 1.32 -5.08 6.71
N ILE A 188 0.09 -4.77 7.08
CA ILE A 188 -0.63 -3.57 6.64
C ILE A 188 -1.00 -2.75 7.87
N GLU A 189 -0.57 -1.49 7.87
CA GLU A 189 -0.89 -0.52 8.90
C GLU A 189 -1.86 0.52 8.36
N ILE A 190 -2.82 0.91 9.18
CA ILE A 190 -3.85 1.88 8.81
C ILE A 190 -3.98 2.90 9.94
N TYR A 191 -4.05 4.17 9.58
CA TYR A 191 -4.04 5.29 10.52
C TYR A 191 -5.11 6.32 10.17
N HIS A 192 -5.64 6.97 11.21
CA HIS A 192 -6.40 8.22 11.12
C HIS A 192 -5.63 9.39 11.75
N LEU A 193 -6.20 10.59 11.72
CA LEU A 193 -5.65 11.74 12.44
C LEU A 193 -5.95 11.57 13.93
N ALA A 194 -4.94 11.75 14.79
CA ALA A 194 -5.17 11.80 16.23
C ALA A 194 -6.03 13.03 16.57
N GLU A 195 -7.04 12.83 17.42
CA GLU A 195 -7.76 13.95 18.01
C GLU A 195 -6.81 14.70 18.96
N LYS A 196 -6.82 16.03 18.87
CA LYS A 196 -5.96 16.91 19.71
C LYS A 196 -6.50 17.02 21.13
#